data_AF-A0A7G9GPL7-F1
#
_entry.id   AF-A0A7G9GPL7-F1
#
_cell.length_a   1.000
_cell.length_b   1.000
_cell.length_c   1.000
_cell.angle_alpha   90.00
_cell.angle_beta   90.00
_cell.angle_gamma   90.00
#
_symmetry.space_group_name_H-M   'P 1'
#
loop_
_entity.id
_entity.type
_entity.pdbx_description
1 polymer ?
#
loop_
_entity_poly.entity_id
_entity_poly.type
_entity_poly.pdbx_seq_one_letter_code
_entity_poly.pdbx_strand_id
1 'polypeptide(L)' 'MNIIKITRLNKCISIEELAECAKLPICIYCYYEDQCIFTIDQYKAICKKLEISFDAHL' A
#
# COMPACT_ATOMS: atom_id res chain seq x y z
N MET A 1 7.40 -11.44 0.64
CA MET A 1 7.20 -10.64 1.87
C MET A 1 6.77 -9.24 1.43
N ASN A 2 5.55 -8.80 1.74
CA ASN A 2 5.02 -7.52 1.26
C ASN A 2 5.44 -6.37 2.19
N ILE A 3 6.28 -5.44 1.68
CA ILE A 3 6.77 -4.29 2.44
C ILE A 3 5.63 -3.35 2.88
N ILE A 4 4.56 -3.24 2.09
CA ILE A 4 3.37 -2.46 2.45
C ILE A 4 2.75 -3.03 3.72
N LYS A 5 2.52 -4.34 3.76
CA LYS A 5 1.87 -5.03 4.88
C LYS A 5 2.68 -4.89 6.16
N ILE A 6 4.00 -5.07 6.08
CA ILE A 6 4.91 -4.92 7.23
C ILE A 6 4.92 -3.48 7.73
N THR A 7 5.14 -2.51 6.83
CA THR A 7 5.22 -1.10 7.21
C THR A 7 3.90 -0.59 7.76
N ARG A 8 2.76 -1.01 7.19
CA ARG A 8 1.42 -0.70 7.71
C ARG A 8 1.28 -1.15 9.16
N LEU A 9 1.66 -2.40 9.46
CA LEU A 9 1.59 -2.95 10.82
C LEU A 9 2.51 -2.20 11.80
N ASN A 10 3.75 -1.90 11.38
CA ASN A 10 4.70 -1.16 12.21
C ASN A 10 4.24 0.28 12.51
N LYS A 11 3.52 0.91 11.58
CA LYS A 11 2.99 2.27 11.72
C LYS A 11 1.58 2.32 12.30
N CYS A 12 0.99 1.18 12.64
CA CYS A 12 -0.39 1.08 13.13
C CYS A 12 -1.42 1.77 12.21
N ILE A 13 -1.20 1.73 10.89
CA ILE A 13 -2.12 2.31 9.91
C ILE A 13 -3.24 1.32 9.60
N SER A 14 -4.47 1.81 9.55
CA SER A 14 -5.64 0.98 9.24
C SER A 14 -5.63 0.52 7.77
N ILE A 15 -6.28 -0.61 7.49
CA ILE A 15 -6.41 -1.08 6.10
C ILE A 15 -7.31 -0.12 5.32
N GLU A 16 -8.33 0.42 5.99
CA GLU A 16 -9.29 1.39 5.49
C GLU A 16 -8.59 2.63 4.92
N GLU A 17 -7.64 3.20 5.65
CA GLU A 17 -6.86 4.35 5.18
C GLU A 17 -6.04 4.04 3.92
N LEU A 18 -5.46 2.85 3.82
CA LEU A 18 -4.69 2.48 2.63
C LEU A 18 -5.59 2.14 1.44
N ALA A 19 -6.75 1.53 1.70
CA ALA A 19 -7.77 1.26 0.68
C ALA A 19 -8.29 2.58 0.10
N GLU A 20 -8.61 3.56 0.95
CA GLU A 20 -9.00 4.92 0.53
C GLU A 20 -7.88 5.59 -0.28
N CYS A 21 -6.63 5.50 0.18
CA CYS A 21 -5.47 6.07 -0.52
C CYS A 21 -5.27 5.44 -1.91
N ALA A 22 -5.48 4.14 -2.03
CA ALA A 22 -5.41 3.40 -3.29
C ALA A 22 -6.66 3.55 -4.17
N LYS A 23 -7.70 4.25 -3.67
CA LYS A 23 -9.03 4.36 -4.30
C LYS A 23 -9.66 3.00 -4.59
N LEU A 24 -9.51 2.06 -3.66
CA LEU A 24 -10.02 0.70 -3.76
C LEU A 24 -11.05 0.43 -2.66
N PRO A 25 -12.09 -0.37 -2.94
CA PRO A 25 -12.87 -1.00 -1.88
C PRO A 25 -11.96 -1.86 -0.99
N ILE A 26 -12.26 -1.90 0.32
CA ILE A 26 -11.44 -2.62 1.31
C ILE A 26 -11.18 -4.08 0.92
N CYS A 27 -12.22 -4.79 0.46
CA CYS A 27 -12.09 -6.19 0.06
C CYS A 27 -11.14 -6.38 -1.13
N ILE A 28 -11.15 -5.44 -2.09
CA ILE A 28 -10.25 -5.46 -3.24
C ILE A 28 -8.82 -5.10 -2.80
N TYR A 29 -8.68 -4.12 -1.91
CA TYR A 29 -7.38 -3.77 -1.33
C TYR A 29 -6.71 -4.97 -0.66
N CYS A 30 -7.43 -5.72 0.19
CA CYS A 30 -6.89 -6.90 0.85
C CYS A 30 -6.40 -7.95 -0.16
N TYR A 31 -7.19 -8.22 -1.20
CA TYR A 31 -6.78 -9.13 -2.27
C TYR A 31 -5.52 -8.62 -2.99
N TYR A 32 -5.46 -7.31 -3.27
CA TYR A 32 -4.33 -6.70 -3.96
C TYR A 32 -3.06 -6.67 -3.10
N GLU A 33 -3.19 -6.46 -1.79
CA GLU A 33 -2.09 -6.53 -0.82
C GLU A 33 -1.51 -7.94 -0.77
N ASP A 34 -2.34 -8.98 -0.77
CA ASP A 34 -1.87 -10.36 -0.72
C ASP A 34 -1.25 -10.83 -2.05
N GLN A 35 -1.73 -10.34 -3.19
CA GLN A 35 -1.21 -10.67 -4.53
C GLN A 35 -0.11 -9.72 -5.04
N CYS A 36 0.14 -8.59 -4.36
CA CYS A 36 1.04 -7.52 -4.78
C CYS A 36 0.73 -6.93 -6.18
N ILE A 37 -0.54 -6.74 -6.52
CA ILE A 37 -1.00 -6.34 -7.88
C ILE A 37 -1.47 -4.88 -7.98
N PHE A 38 -0.82 -3.97 -7.25
CA PHE A 38 -1.12 -2.54 -7.35
C PHE A 38 -0.61 -1.96 -8.68
N THR A 39 -1.35 -1.00 -9.24
CA THR A 39 -0.79 -0.15 -10.31
C THR A 39 0.37 0.69 -9.76
N ILE A 40 1.24 1.21 -10.63
CA ILE A 40 2.35 2.08 -10.21
C ILE A 40 1.84 3.28 -9.42
N ASP A 41 0.73 3.89 -9.83
CA ASP A 41 0.17 5.06 -9.14
C ASP A 41 -0.42 4.71 -7.77
N GLN A 42 -1.11 3.57 -7.66
CA GLN A 42 -1.60 3.06 -6.38
C GLN A 42 -0.44 2.74 -5.44
N TYR A 43 0.59 2.07 -5.95
CA TYR A 43 1.77 1.73 -5.18
C TYR A 43 2.50 2.98 -4.69
N LYS A 44 2.70 3.99 -5.54
CA LYS A 44 3.28 5.29 -5.15
C LYS A 44 2.44 5.99 -4.08
N ALA A 45 1.12 5.99 -4.21
CA ALA A 45 0.23 6.61 -3.22
C ALA A 45 0.35 5.93 -1.86
N ILE A 46 0.30 4.59 -1.83
CA ILE A 46 0.47 3.78 -0.62
C ILE A 46 1.85 4.01 0.00
N CYS A 47 2.92 3.94 -0.80
CA CYS A 47 4.29 4.19 -0.32
C CYS A 47 4.44 5.60 0.26
N LYS A 48 3.84 6.61 -0.36
CA LYS A 48 3.85 7.98 0.15
C LYS A 48 3.13 8.06 1.51
N LYS A 49 1.95 7.45 1.65
CA LYS A 49 1.19 7.40 2.92
C LYS A 49 1.95 6.62 4.00
N LEU A 50 2.70 5.60 3.61
CA LEU A 50 3.55 4.80 4.50
C LEU A 50 4.94 5.41 4.70
N GLU A 51 5.26 6.55 4.10
CA GLU A 51 6.59 7.19 4.07
C GLU A 51 7.72 6.20 3.75
N ILE A 52 7.45 5.29 2.82
CA ILE A 52 8.45 4.36 2.28
C ILE A 52 9.27 5.14 1.26
N SER A 53 10.58 5.24 1.49
CA SER A 53 11.50 5.85 0.53
C SER A 53 11.48 5.07 -0.77
N PHE A 54 11.13 5.76 -1.86
CA PHE A 54 11.13 5.21 -3.20
C PHE A 54 12.45 5.64 -3.87
N ASP A 55 13.42 4.74 -3.95
CA ASP A 55 14.58 4.97 -4.81
C ASP A 55 14.14 4.81 -6.27
N ALA A 56 13.77 5.92 -6.90
CA ALA A 56 13.24 5.98 -8.26
C ALA A 56 14.35 5.86 -9.33
N HIS A 57 15.36 5.00 -9.09
CA HIS A 57 16.45 4.72 -10.02
C HIS A 57 16.24 3.43 -10.83
N LEU A 58 14.98 3.05 -11.06
CA LEU A 58 14.58 1.91 -11.90
C LEU A 58 13.86 2.41 -13.16
#